data_AF-A0A7K4QEA2-F1
#
_entry.id   AF-A0A7K4QEA2-F1
#
_cell.length_a   1.000
_cell.length_b   1.000
_cell.length_c   1.000
_cell.angle_alpha   90.00
_cell.angle_beta   90.00
_cell.angle_gamma   90.00
#
_symmetry.space_group_name_H-M   'P 1'
#
loop_
_entity.id
_entity.type
_entity.pdbx_description
1 polymer ?
#
loop_
_entity_poly.entity_id
_entity_poly.type
_entity_poly.pdbx_seq_one_letter_code
_entity_poly.pdbx_strand_id
1 'polypeptide(L)'
;PTDTRGAAQARAYSAPAPVTDVARLCVCDLLVAQCDVNCCCDPDCSPEEFSLFTACSVPVVTGDSHLCRQKAAVYSLDVEANPPERIFQLTDQVNPSIFCIHATNYKQALYFRPPEVPTPENFDDLLNEFGSAAFSAEPESWNVDTDVPDPPDANETQRYEYGVPIQTEDAFLRLPSPVVSSWCSDANPAGFLVNQATKCIRSVNVEKCESIQALNMLFYINSSILAFVFQVNISVQSIVVQSLDGMRTLLKGADVLRLPLILDELCLNVVLGVSYHITYTDTGEIIEAAAAFVLGAITKETLSIQQSFQISFTQVDTKPVPLSGNPGYVVGLPVRAGFGPPGYPFPAEFLFAALALSTNKHSQLSILQSTPTQDCLAAQGARAPVLFGYNMISGCKLRITAAMKCQPLAQTLLDVLKGQSFPEYVASFGNSRAQDVLDWVPITHLHISEQSDNERISNTLQSLCQIPVSFGIEVKWTKYGSLVNPQARIVNVTATLTTTTLKQLPSGRERTIPITSSVVFTDISSPAEPGYKAWPTINIKLPFDFFYPFV
;
A
#
# COMPACT_ATOMS: atom_id res chain seq x y z
N PRO A 1 -9.29 -51.02 -45.55
CA PRO A 1 -10.53 -51.28 -44.79
C PRO A 1 -10.21 -51.60 -43.32
N THR A 2 -10.66 -50.72 -42.43
CA THR A 2 -10.92 -50.91 -40.97
C THR A 2 -9.76 -51.45 -40.12
N ASP A 3 -8.95 -50.63 -39.46
CA ASP A 3 -9.25 -49.80 -38.26
C ASP A 3 -9.51 -50.65 -37.00
N THR A 4 -8.52 -50.72 -36.10
CA THR A 4 -8.67 -51.08 -34.68
C THR A 4 -7.51 -50.47 -33.87
N ARG A 5 -7.70 -49.25 -33.39
CA ARG A 5 -7.07 -48.71 -32.19
C ARG A 5 -8.11 -48.67 -31.07
N GLY A 6 -7.72 -49.05 -29.85
CA GLY A 6 -8.48 -48.84 -28.62
C GLY A 6 -8.36 -50.04 -27.68
N ALA A 7 -8.08 -49.93 -26.39
CA ALA A 7 -7.94 -48.75 -25.54
C ALA A 7 -7.09 -49.15 -24.32
N ALA A 8 -6.08 -48.34 -23.98
CA ALA A 8 -5.47 -48.41 -22.66
C ALA A 8 -6.45 -47.76 -21.67
N GLN A 9 -6.99 -48.56 -20.76
CA GLN A 9 -7.86 -48.09 -19.68
C GLN A 9 -7.06 -47.16 -18.76
N ALA A 10 -7.29 -45.85 -18.90
CA ALA A 10 -6.99 -44.89 -17.84
C ALA A 10 -7.94 -45.21 -16.67
N ARG A 11 -7.39 -45.68 -15.55
CA ARG A 11 -8.12 -45.74 -14.28
C ARG A 11 -8.43 -44.31 -13.86
N ALA A 12 -9.63 -43.84 -14.15
CA ALA A 12 -10.18 -42.67 -13.49
C ALA A 12 -10.32 -43.00 -12.00
N TYR A 13 -9.49 -42.36 -11.17
CA TYR A 13 -9.73 -42.29 -9.74
C TYR A 13 -11.02 -41.49 -9.56
N SER A 14 -12.15 -42.18 -9.37
CA SER A 14 -13.38 -41.55 -8.93
C SER A 14 -13.16 -41.01 -7.52
N ALA A 15 -13.13 -39.68 -7.39
CA ALA A 15 -13.10 -39.02 -6.09
C ALA A 15 -14.32 -39.43 -5.24
N PRO A 16 -14.20 -39.50 -3.91
CA PRO A 16 -15.31 -39.82 -3.03
C PRO A 16 -16.45 -38.81 -3.22
N ALA A 17 -17.70 -39.30 -3.15
CA ALA A 17 -18.87 -38.45 -3.24
C ALA A 17 -18.83 -37.38 -2.12
N PRO A 18 -19.16 -36.11 -2.41
CA PRO A 18 -19.14 -35.07 -1.39
C PRO A 18 -20.13 -35.41 -0.29
N VAL A 19 -19.65 -35.32 0.95
CA VAL A 19 -20.44 -35.59 2.13
C VAL A 19 -21.22 -34.32 2.47
N THR A 20 -22.48 -34.25 2.04
CA THR A 20 -23.40 -33.15 2.38
C THR A 20 -24.02 -33.29 3.78
N ASP A 21 -23.65 -34.34 4.50
CA ASP A 21 -24.12 -34.60 5.85
C ASP A 21 -23.20 -33.92 6.87
N VAL A 22 -23.70 -32.85 7.48
CA VAL A 22 -23.00 -32.06 8.51
C VAL A 22 -22.57 -32.94 9.70
N ALA A 23 -23.22 -34.07 9.94
CA ALA A 23 -22.83 -35.05 10.95
C ALA A 23 -21.48 -35.74 10.67
N ARG A 24 -21.02 -35.71 9.43
CA ARG A 24 -19.79 -36.39 8.95
C ARG A 24 -18.70 -35.40 8.54
N LEU A 25 -18.96 -34.11 8.67
CA LEU A 25 -17.97 -33.07 8.42
C LEU A 25 -17.23 -32.80 9.73
N CYS A 26 -15.90 -32.88 9.68
CA CYS A 26 -15.05 -32.48 10.78
C CYS A 26 -13.85 -31.70 10.22
N VAL A 27 -13.85 -30.38 10.43
CA VAL A 27 -12.82 -29.49 9.87
C VAL A 27 -11.53 -29.47 10.69
N CYS A 28 -11.54 -30.09 11.88
CA CYS A 28 -10.37 -30.20 12.75
C CYS A 28 -9.76 -31.60 12.80
N ASP A 29 -10.31 -32.57 12.06
CA ASP A 29 -9.72 -33.90 11.81
C ASP A 29 -8.70 -33.74 10.67
N LEU A 30 -7.46 -33.46 11.05
CA LEU A 30 -6.33 -33.14 10.18
C LEU A 30 -5.37 -34.33 10.05
N LEU A 31 -5.31 -35.18 11.08
CA LEU A 31 -4.40 -36.31 11.15
C LEU A 31 -5.14 -37.61 10.82
N VAL A 32 -4.74 -38.25 9.73
CA VAL A 32 -5.34 -39.51 9.29
C VAL A 32 -5.19 -40.59 10.37
N ALA A 33 -6.31 -41.13 10.86
CA ALA A 33 -6.38 -42.22 11.82
C ALA A 33 -5.70 -41.92 13.18
N GLN A 34 -5.67 -40.65 13.58
CA GLN A 34 -5.13 -40.22 14.87
C GLN A 34 -6.02 -39.14 15.47
N CYS A 35 -6.22 -39.20 16.78
CA CYS A 35 -6.98 -38.19 17.51
C CYS A 35 -6.28 -36.82 17.49
N ASP A 36 -6.95 -35.84 16.89
CA ASP A 36 -6.59 -34.43 16.95
C ASP A 36 -7.04 -33.82 18.29
N VAL A 37 -6.06 -33.34 19.07
CA VAL A 37 -6.32 -32.81 20.41
C VAL A 37 -7.30 -31.64 20.37
N ASN A 38 -8.30 -31.67 21.25
CA ASN A 38 -9.43 -30.72 21.30
C ASN A 38 -10.40 -30.77 20.11
N CYS A 39 -10.24 -31.68 19.15
CA CYS A 39 -11.17 -31.84 18.03
C CYS A 39 -12.35 -32.75 18.41
N CYS A 40 -13.44 -32.17 18.89
CA CYS A 40 -14.57 -32.97 19.37
C CYS A 40 -15.34 -33.70 18.26
N CYS A 41 -15.29 -33.24 17.02
CA CYS A 41 -15.92 -33.95 15.90
C CYS A 41 -15.09 -35.11 15.35
N ASP A 42 -13.85 -35.27 15.83
CA ASP A 42 -12.93 -36.29 15.37
C ASP A 42 -13.47 -37.70 15.74
N PRO A 43 -13.66 -38.59 14.75
CA PRO A 43 -14.11 -39.95 15.00
C PRO A 43 -13.03 -40.86 15.60
N ASP A 44 -11.74 -40.51 15.47
CA ASP A 44 -10.59 -41.32 15.89
C ASP A 44 -10.23 -41.12 17.37
N CYS A 45 -10.81 -40.12 18.05
CA CYS A 45 -10.61 -39.86 19.47
C CYS A 45 -11.39 -40.80 20.41
N SER A 46 -10.68 -41.37 21.37
CA SER A 46 -11.22 -42.22 22.43
C SER A 46 -11.61 -41.45 23.70
N PRO A 47 -12.45 -42.03 24.59
CA PRO A 47 -12.81 -41.41 25.87
C PRO A 47 -11.62 -41.13 26.80
N GLU A 48 -10.54 -41.91 26.68
CA GLU A 48 -9.31 -41.70 27.45
C GLU A 48 -8.57 -40.44 26.97
N GLU A 49 -8.54 -40.20 25.65
CA GLU A 49 -7.92 -39.02 25.04
C GLU A 49 -8.72 -37.74 25.30
N PHE A 50 -10.06 -37.83 25.44
CA PHE A 50 -10.89 -36.70 25.88
C PHE A 50 -10.50 -36.17 27.25
N SER A 51 -9.80 -36.95 28.09
CA SER A 51 -9.24 -36.46 29.37
C SER A 51 -8.11 -35.46 29.20
N LEU A 52 -7.47 -35.43 28.04
CA LEU A 52 -6.42 -34.47 27.70
C LEU A 52 -7.00 -33.17 27.09
N PHE A 53 -8.30 -33.15 26.79
CA PHE A 53 -8.94 -32.03 26.13
C PHE A 53 -9.27 -30.96 27.16
N THR A 54 -8.98 -29.71 26.82
CA THR A 54 -9.35 -28.55 27.65
C THR A 54 -10.60 -27.84 27.13
N ALA A 55 -10.93 -28.02 25.85
CA ALA A 55 -12.12 -27.47 25.20
C ALA A 55 -12.40 -28.18 23.86
N CYS A 56 -13.54 -27.90 23.24
CA CYS A 56 -13.78 -28.22 21.84
C CYS A 56 -13.31 -27.07 20.94
N SER A 57 -12.34 -27.34 20.06
CA SER A 57 -11.84 -26.37 19.07
C SER A 57 -12.91 -26.00 18.04
N VAL A 58 -13.73 -26.98 17.66
CA VAL A 58 -14.87 -26.80 16.75
C VAL A 58 -16.14 -27.31 17.45
N PRO A 59 -16.84 -26.44 18.20
CA PRO A 59 -18.04 -26.83 18.95
C PRO A 59 -19.29 -26.90 18.06
N VAL A 60 -19.27 -26.30 16.87
CA VAL A 60 -20.39 -26.36 15.93
C VAL A 60 -19.85 -26.51 14.51
N VAL A 61 -20.35 -27.51 13.80
CA VAL A 61 -20.12 -27.70 12.36
C VAL A 61 -21.44 -27.39 11.65
N THR A 62 -21.40 -26.50 10.64
CA THR A 62 -22.56 -26.12 9.83
C THR A 62 -22.26 -26.28 8.35
N GLY A 63 -23.30 -26.32 7.53
CA GLY A 63 -23.19 -26.23 6.08
C GLY A 63 -23.07 -24.78 5.59
N ASP A 64 -23.68 -24.49 4.45
CA ASP A 64 -23.73 -23.15 3.86
C ASP A 64 -24.52 -22.17 4.75
N SER A 65 -23.79 -21.19 5.31
CA SER A 65 -24.35 -20.17 6.19
C SER A 65 -25.40 -19.29 5.53
N HIS A 66 -25.52 -19.27 4.20
CA HIS A 66 -26.53 -18.47 3.50
C HIS A 66 -27.93 -19.11 3.52
N LEU A 67 -28.08 -20.38 3.89
CA LEU A 67 -29.39 -21.05 3.94
C LEU A 67 -30.28 -20.49 5.06
N CYS A 68 -31.58 -20.31 4.80
CA CYS A 68 -32.53 -19.86 5.83
C CYS A 68 -32.68 -20.83 7.00
N ARG A 69 -32.59 -22.12 6.70
CA ARG A 69 -32.60 -23.21 7.67
C ARG A 69 -31.54 -24.23 7.28
N GLN A 70 -30.67 -24.58 8.20
CA GLN A 70 -29.67 -25.62 8.00
C GLN A 70 -29.48 -26.44 9.27
N LYS A 71 -29.00 -27.68 9.09
CA LYS A 71 -28.59 -28.53 10.20
C LYS A 71 -27.21 -28.10 10.70
N ALA A 72 -27.05 -28.07 12.01
CA ALA A 72 -25.81 -27.81 12.72
C ALA A 72 -25.49 -29.02 13.60
N ALA A 73 -24.27 -29.55 13.48
CA ALA A 73 -23.74 -30.56 14.38
C ALA A 73 -23.01 -29.86 15.52
N VAL A 74 -23.58 -29.90 16.72
CA VAL A 74 -23.04 -29.30 17.94
C VAL A 74 -22.30 -30.37 18.72
N TYR A 75 -21.06 -30.06 19.08
CA TYR A 75 -20.16 -30.90 19.87
C TYR A 75 -19.79 -30.19 21.15
N SER A 76 -19.90 -30.89 22.28
CA SER A 76 -19.38 -30.44 23.57
C SER A 76 -18.74 -31.60 24.31
N LEU A 77 -17.84 -31.31 25.24
CA LEU A 77 -17.27 -32.32 26.14
C LEU A 77 -17.96 -32.25 27.50
N ASP A 78 -18.41 -33.39 28.00
CA ASP A 78 -18.71 -33.57 29.41
C ASP A 78 -17.43 -33.99 30.13
N VAL A 79 -16.77 -33.00 30.72
CA VAL A 79 -15.52 -33.17 31.48
C VAL A 79 -15.77 -33.69 32.91
N GLU A 80 -17.02 -33.68 33.37
CA GLU A 80 -17.41 -34.19 34.69
C GLU A 80 -17.73 -35.69 34.66
N ALA A 81 -18.03 -36.24 33.48
CA ALA A 81 -18.12 -37.67 33.25
C ALA A 81 -16.74 -38.36 33.44
N ASN A 82 -16.74 -39.59 33.95
CA ASN A 82 -15.51 -40.38 34.16
C ASN A 82 -15.64 -41.77 33.51
N PRO A 83 -14.99 -42.02 32.34
CA PRO A 83 -14.12 -41.10 31.60
C PRO A 83 -14.91 -39.94 30.93
N PRO A 84 -14.25 -38.82 30.56
CA PRO A 84 -14.88 -37.72 29.85
C PRO A 84 -15.53 -38.17 28.55
N GLU A 85 -16.74 -37.67 28.28
CA GLU A 85 -17.53 -38.09 27.13
C GLU A 85 -17.81 -36.93 26.18
N ARG A 86 -17.82 -37.24 24.88
CA ARG A 86 -18.31 -36.34 23.85
C ARG A 86 -19.84 -36.35 23.81
N ILE A 87 -20.43 -35.16 23.90
CA ILE A 87 -21.83 -34.91 23.60
C ILE A 87 -21.94 -34.42 22.15
N PHE A 88 -22.82 -35.06 21.37
CA PHE A 88 -23.13 -34.70 19.99
C PHE A 88 -24.63 -34.48 19.83
N GLN A 89 -25.01 -33.33 19.24
CA GLN A 89 -26.41 -32.99 18.97
C GLN A 89 -26.56 -32.38 17.58
N LEU A 90 -27.56 -32.82 16.83
CA LEU A 90 -27.99 -32.13 15.62
C LEU A 90 -29.10 -31.13 15.94
N THR A 91 -28.89 -29.87 15.63
CA THR A 91 -29.87 -28.80 15.80
C THR A 91 -30.17 -28.13 14.47
N ASP A 92 -31.39 -27.62 14.30
CA ASP A 92 -31.72 -26.77 13.15
C ASP A 92 -31.38 -25.32 13.49
N GLN A 93 -30.43 -24.75 12.77
CA GLN A 93 -30.02 -23.36 12.88
C GLN A 93 -30.75 -22.52 11.83
N VAL A 94 -31.37 -21.42 12.30
CA VAL A 94 -32.07 -20.45 11.46
C VAL A 94 -31.15 -19.28 11.18
N ASN A 95 -30.95 -18.93 9.91
CA ASN A 95 -30.23 -17.72 9.54
C ASN A 95 -31.15 -16.50 9.71
N PRO A 96 -30.77 -15.49 10.52
CA PRO A 96 -31.59 -14.30 10.76
C PRO A 96 -31.63 -13.30 9.58
N SER A 97 -30.84 -13.51 8.52
CA SER A 97 -30.81 -12.65 7.35
C SER A 97 -32.09 -12.76 6.52
N ILE A 98 -32.68 -11.62 6.14
CA ILE A 98 -33.83 -11.57 5.21
C ILE A 98 -33.48 -12.00 3.78
N PHE A 99 -32.19 -12.03 3.44
CA PHE A 99 -31.68 -12.46 2.13
C PHE A 99 -31.18 -13.91 2.14
N CYS A 100 -31.58 -14.70 3.15
CA CYS A 100 -31.21 -16.10 3.22
C CYS A 100 -31.83 -16.92 2.07
N ILE A 101 -31.13 -17.96 1.66
CA ILE A 101 -31.54 -18.88 0.61
C ILE A 101 -32.54 -19.87 1.21
N HIS A 102 -33.82 -19.73 0.87
CA HIS A 102 -34.88 -20.61 1.37
C HIS A 102 -34.82 -22.01 0.73
N ALA A 103 -34.43 -22.09 -0.54
CA ALA A 103 -34.17 -23.34 -1.24
C ALA A 103 -33.09 -23.12 -2.31
N THR A 104 -32.08 -23.99 -2.33
CA THR A 104 -31.09 -24.05 -3.41
C THR A 104 -31.43 -25.21 -4.35
N ASN A 105 -31.64 -24.91 -5.63
CA ASN A 105 -31.88 -25.90 -6.68
C ASN A 105 -30.63 -26.13 -7.56
N TYR A 106 -29.51 -25.45 -7.24
CA TYR A 106 -28.30 -25.47 -8.05
C TYR A 106 -27.26 -26.43 -7.44
N LYS A 107 -27.39 -27.72 -7.79
CA LYS A 107 -26.53 -28.80 -7.26
C LYS A 107 -25.04 -28.56 -7.52
N GLN A 108 -24.69 -27.87 -8.60
CA GLN A 108 -23.30 -27.58 -8.99
C GLN A 108 -22.58 -26.60 -8.06
N ALA A 109 -23.28 -25.75 -7.29
CA ALA A 109 -22.65 -24.86 -6.31
C ALA A 109 -22.16 -25.57 -5.03
N LEU A 110 -22.53 -26.84 -4.83
CA LEU A 110 -22.06 -27.66 -3.70
C LEU A 110 -20.70 -28.32 -3.96
N TYR A 111 -20.09 -28.07 -5.12
CA TYR A 111 -18.79 -28.57 -5.49
C TYR A 111 -17.83 -27.39 -5.60
N PHE A 112 -16.70 -27.43 -4.88
CA PHE A 112 -15.55 -26.64 -5.30
C PHE A 112 -15.13 -27.17 -6.68
N ARG A 113 -15.22 -26.35 -7.71
CA ARG A 113 -14.53 -26.65 -8.97
C ARG A 113 -13.04 -26.57 -8.63
N PRO A 114 -12.26 -27.66 -8.69
CA PRO A 114 -10.82 -27.51 -8.62
C PRO A 114 -10.42 -26.54 -9.73
N PRO A 115 -9.56 -25.53 -9.45
CA PRO A 115 -9.08 -24.65 -10.50
C PRO A 115 -8.47 -25.53 -11.59
N GLU A 116 -8.89 -25.29 -12.83
CA GLU A 116 -8.41 -26.10 -13.94
C GLU A 116 -6.90 -25.88 -14.05
N VAL A 117 -6.13 -26.96 -13.97
CA VAL A 117 -4.67 -26.87 -14.01
C VAL A 117 -4.28 -26.44 -15.42
N PRO A 118 -3.47 -25.38 -15.60
CA PRO A 118 -3.04 -24.95 -16.92
C PRO A 118 -2.24 -26.07 -17.62
N THR A 119 -2.82 -26.61 -18.68
CA THR A 119 -2.19 -27.48 -19.67
C THR A 119 -2.03 -26.69 -20.98
N PRO A 120 -1.20 -27.17 -21.92
CA PRO A 120 -1.06 -26.52 -23.24
C PRO A 120 -2.39 -26.39 -23.99
N GLU A 121 -3.38 -27.24 -23.71
CA GLU A 121 -4.68 -27.25 -24.38
C GLU A 121 -5.71 -26.30 -23.78
N ASN A 122 -5.63 -25.96 -22.48
CA ASN A 122 -6.58 -25.07 -21.79
C ASN A 122 -5.97 -23.72 -21.37
N PHE A 123 -4.67 -23.50 -21.64
CA PHE A 123 -3.96 -22.29 -21.23
C PHE A 123 -4.57 -21.02 -21.83
N ASP A 124 -4.94 -21.04 -23.12
CA ASP A 124 -5.50 -19.86 -23.80
C ASP A 124 -6.88 -19.49 -23.22
N ASP A 125 -7.71 -20.48 -22.90
CA ASP A 125 -9.02 -20.28 -22.29
C ASP A 125 -8.87 -19.72 -20.87
N LEU A 126 -7.95 -20.28 -20.07
CA LEU A 126 -7.64 -19.79 -18.73
C LEU A 126 -7.02 -18.39 -18.73
N LEU A 127 -6.19 -18.07 -19.72
CA LEU A 127 -5.63 -16.73 -19.89
C LEU A 127 -6.71 -15.72 -20.27
N ASN A 128 -7.69 -16.11 -21.09
CA ASN A 128 -8.83 -15.25 -21.41
C ASN A 128 -9.78 -15.05 -20.21
N GLU A 129 -9.99 -16.08 -19.40
CA GLU A 129 -10.88 -16.02 -18.23
C GLU A 129 -10.24 -15.26 -17.05
N PHE A 130 -8.94 -15.45 -16.81
CA PHE A 130 -8.26 -14.94 -15.61
C PHE A 130 -7.14 -13.92 -15.86
N GLY A 131 -6.76 -13.68 -17.12
CA GLY A 131 -5.69 -12.76 -17.49
C GLY A 131 -6.12 -11.29 -17.40
N SER A 132 -6.19 -10.75 -16.20
CA SER A 132 -6.47 -9.32 -15.97
C SER A 132 -5.19 -8.48 -15.92
N ALA A 133 -5.34 -7.15 -16.00
CA ALA A 133 -4.23 -6.21 -15.84
C ALA A 133 -3.56 -6.38 -14.47
N ALA A 134 -2.22 -6.33 -14.42
CA ALA A 134 -1.45 -6.50 -13.19
C ALA A 134 -1.69 -5.39 -12.16
N PHE A 135 -2.32 -4.30 -12.59
CA PHE A 135 -2.91 -3.29 -11.74
C PHE A 135 -4.41 -3.21 -12.04
N SER A 136 -5.20 -3.97 -11.29
CA SER A 136 -6.64 -3.76 -11.22
C SER A 136 -6.91 -2.79 -10.06
N ALA A 137 -7.39 -1.58 -10.39
CA ALA A 137 -8.34 -0.92 -9.49
C ALA A 137 -9.49 -1.91 -9.28
N GLU A 138 -10.01 -2.01 -8.06
CA GLU A 138 -11.01 -3.00 -7.68
C GLU A 138 -12.11 -3.12 -8.74
N PRO A 139 -12.52 -4.34 -9.14
CA PRO A 139 -13.67 -4.48 -10.01
C PRO A 139 -14.90 -4.10 -9.19
N GLU A 140 -15.37 -2.86 -9.32
CA GLU A 140 -16.78 -2.61 -9.12
C GLU A 140 -17.51 -3.48 -10.15
N SER A 141 -18.24 -4.45 -9.63
CA SER A 141 -19.08 -5.37 -10.37
C SER A 141 -20.05 -4.61 -11.28
N TRP A 142 -19.70 -4.44 -12.54
CA TRP A 142 -20.63 -4.11 -13.59
C TRP A 142 -20.35 -5.03 -14.76
N ASN A 143 -21.40 -5.71 -15.21
CA ASN A 143 -21.39 -6.66 -16.31
C ASN A 143 -20.59 -6.08 -17.48
N VAL A 144 -19.60 -6.84 -17.94
CA VAL A 144 -18.94 -6.59 -19.22
C VAL A 144 -19.94 -6.99 -20.31
N ASP A 145 -20.81 -6.06 -20.68
CA ASP A 145 -21.34 -6.05 -22.04
C ASP A 145 -20.17 -5.69 -22.96
N THR A 146 -19.91 -6.56 -23.93
CA THR A 146 -18.81 -6.52 -24.89
C THR A 146 -18.96 -5.45 -25.98
N ASP A 147 -19.62 -4.34 -25.69
CA ASP A 147 -19.73 -3.22 -26.61
C ASP A 147 -18.67 -2.19 -26.23
N VAL A 148 -17.65 -2.09 -27.10
CA VAL A 148 -16.71 -0.97 -27.17
C VAL A 148 -17.53 0.33 -27.07
N PRO A 149 -17.42 1.12 -25.98
CA PRO A 149 -18.05 2.43 -25.98
C PRO A 149 -17.35 3.24 -27.05
N ASP A 150 -18.13 3.80 -27.98
CA ASP A 150 -17.68 4.84 -28.89
C ASP A 150 -16.86 5.88 -28.12
N PRO A 151 -15.82 6.48 -28.74
CA PRO A 151 -15.02 7.51 -28.07
C PRO A 151 -15.97 8.60 -27.55
N PRO A 152 -15.97 8.90 -26.24
CA PRO A 152 -16.84 9.92 -25.70
C PRO A 152 -16.50 11.26 -26.37
N ASP A 153 -17.56 12.01 -26.69
CA ASP A 153 -17.49 13.32 -27.33
C ASP A 153 -16.38 14.20 -26.73
N ALA A 154 -15.60 14.82 -27.61
CA ALA A 154 -14.37 15.58 -27.32
C ALA A 154 -14.54 16.87 -26.49
N ASN A 155 -15.56 16.98 -25.63
CA ASN A 155 -15.91 18.19 -24.89
C ASN A 155 -16.14 18.00 -23.37
N GLU A 156 -15.88 16.82 -22.80
CA GLU A 156 -15.79 16.65 -21.34
C GLU A 156 -14.32 16.50 -20.91
N THR A 157 -13.97 17.19 -19.83
CA THR A 157 -12.60 17.42 -19.32
C THR A 157 -11.80 16.14 -19.06
N GLN A 158 -11.09 15.61 -20.05
CA GLN A 158 -10.20 14.45 -19.89
C GLN A 158 -8.88 14.87 -19.22
N ARG A 159 -8.89 14.87 -17.88
CA ARG A 159 -7.67 14.78 -17.07
C ARG A 159 -7.50 13.32 -16.66
N TYR A 160 -6.27 12.81 -16.63
CA TYR A 160 -6.06 11.45 -16.14
C TYR A 160 -6.34 11.40 -14.64
N GLU A 161 -7.21 10.48 -14.25
CA GLU A 161 -7.46 10.17 -12.86
C GLU A 161 -6.53 9.06 -12.37
N TYR A 162 -6.29 9.02 -11.06
CA TYR A 162 -5.46 8.00 -10.45
C TYR A 162 -5.94 6.59 -10.84
N GLY A 163 -5.02 5.77 -11.35
CA GLY A 163 -5.30 4.38 -11.71
C GLY A 163 -5.91 4.16 -13.09
N VAL A 164 -6.31 5.21 -13.81
CA VAL A 164 -6.83 5.09 -15.18
C VAL A 164 -5.69 4.77 -16.16
N PRO A 165 -5.85 3.81 -17.08
CA PRO A 165 -4.87 3.52 -18.13
C PRO A 165 -4.48 4.76 -18.93
N ILE A 166 -3.17 5.01 -19.07
CA ILE A 166 -2.65 6.12 -19.89
C ILE A 166 -2.89 5.80 -21.37
N GLN A 167 -3.63 6.65 -22.08
CA GLN A 167 -3.96 6.43 -23.49
C GLN A 167 -2.82 6.87 -24.41
N THR A 168 -2.66 6.13 -25.50
CA THR A 168 -1.74 6.44 -26.61
C THR A 168 -2.50 6.40 -27.92
N GLU A 169 -1.94 6.95 -29.01
CA GLU A 169 -2.58 6.91 -30.35
C GLU A 169 -3.06 5.51 -30.77
N ASP A 170 -2.28 4.48 -30.42
CA ASP A 170 -2.55 3.11 -30.85
C ASP A 170 -3.38 2.28 -29.85
N ALA A 171 -3.49 2.72 -28.57
CA ALA A 171 -4.30 2.12 -27.49
C ALA A 171 -3.96 2.78 -26.14
N PHE A 172 -3.07 2.14 -25.36
CA PHE A 172 -2.63 2.56 -24.04
C PHE A 172 -1.11 2.37 -23.91
N LEU A 173 -0.49 3.12 -22.99
CA LEU A 173 0.91 2.93 -22.65
C LEU A 173 1.09 1.54 -22.04
N ARG A 174 1.86 0.69 -22.73
CA ARG A 174 2.08 -0.70 -22.33
C ARG A 174 3.29 -0.82 -21.41
N LEU A 175 3.13 -1.52 -20.30
CA LEU A 175 4.20 -1.86 -19.37
C LEU A 175 4.19 -3.38 -19.13
N PRO A 176 5.02 -4.16 -19.84
CA PRO A 176 4.94 -5.62 -19.77
C PRO A 176 5.05 -6.17 -18.34
N SER A 177 4.25 -7.20 -18.04
CA SER A 177 4.16 -7.78 -16.70
C SER A 177 3.92 -9.30 -16.74
N PRO A 178 4.26 -10.03 -15.67
CA PRO A 178 3.79 -11.41 -15.50
C PRO A 178 2.29 -11.39 -15.15
N VAL A 179 1.49 -12.22 -15.81
CA VAL A 179 0.05 -12.35 -15.56
C VAL A 179 -0.22 -13.65 -14.79
N VAL A 180 -0.69 -14.71 -15.46
CA VAL A 180 -0.95 -16.03 -14.85
C VAL A 180 0.34 -16.84 -14.65
N SER A 181 1.39 -16.52 -15.40
CA SER A 181 2.68 -17.20 -15.36
C SER A 181 3.83 -16.21 -15.22
N SER A 182 5.06 -16.71 -15.10
CA SER A 182 6.26 -15.86 -15.12
C SER A 182 6.57 -15.27 -16.50
N TRP A 183 5.81 -15.62 -17.55
CA TRP A 183 6.02 -15.13 -18.91
C TRP A 183 5.52 -13.70 -19.09
N CYS A 184 6.24 -12.90 -19.88
CA CYS A 184 5.87 -11.51 -20.17
C CYS A 184 4.59 -11.44 -21.02
N SER A 185 3.58 -10.72 -20.54
CA SER A 185 2.50 -10.18 -21.36
C SER A 185 2.79 -8.74 -21.74
N ASP A 186 2.74 -8.44 -23.03
CA ASP A 186 2.97 -7.10 -23.58
C ASP A 186 1.72 -6.20 -23.54
N ALA A 187 0.57 -6.75 -23.16
CA ALA A 187 -0.72 -6.05 -23.19
C ALA A 187 -1.06 -5.30 -21.89
N ASN A 188 -0.22 -5.40 -20.85
CA ASN A 188 -0.52 -4.80 -19.56
C ASN A 188 -0.50 -3.26 -19.62
N PRO A 189 -1.62 -2.57 -19.34
CA PRO A 189 -1.69 -1.11 -19.38
C PRO A 189 -1.04 -0.47 -18.15
N ALA A 190 -0.37 0.66 -18.37
CA ALA A 190 0.16 1.50 -17.30
C ALA A 190 -0.92 2.45 -16.77
N GLY A 191 -1.25 2.36 -15.48
CA GLY A 191 -2.18 3.27 -14.81
C GLY A 191 -1.52 4.59 -14.42
N PHE A 192 -2.23 5.70 -14.60
CA PHE A 192 -1.76 7.03 -14.22
C PHE A 192 -1.54 7.15 -12.71
N LEU A 193 -0.39 7.70 -12.28
CA LEU A 193 0.05 7.83 -10.89
C LEU A 193 0.23 6.49 -10.12
N VAL A 194 0.29 5.38 -10.84
CA VAL A 194 0.57 4.06 -10.27
C VAL A 194 2.01 3.68 -10.56
N ASN A 195 2.90 3.87 -9.60
CA ASN A 195 4.26 3.37 -9.72
C ASN A 195 4.24 1.83 -9.77
N GLN A 196 4.77 1.25 -10.84
CA GLN A 196 4.87 -0.20 -11.01
C GLN A 196 6.32 -0.58 -11.28
N ALA A 197 6.73 -1.74 -10.77
CA ALA A 197 8.01 -2.37 -11.06
C ALA A 197 7.80 -3.87 -11.23
N THR A 198 7.93 -4.36 -12.45
CA THR A 198 7.63 -5.75 -12.82
C THR A 198 8.87 -6.43 -13.38
N LYS A 199 8.94 -7.75 -13.20
CA LYS A 199 9.94 -8.61 -13.85
C LYS A 199 9.21 -9.79 -14.46
N CYS A 200 9.56 -10.12 -15.69
CA CYS A 200 8.97 -11.26 -16.39
C CYS A 200 10.01 -11.93 -17.28
N ILE A 201 9.71 -13.15 -17.69
CA ILE A 201 10.58 -14.01 -18.50
C ILE A 201 10.07 -13.99 -19.94
N ARG A 202 10.97 -13.84 -20.89
CA ARG A 202 10.66 -13.93 -22.33
C ARG A 202 11.50 -15.00 -22.99
N SER A 203 10.89 -15.80 -23.83
CA SER A 203 11.58 -16.78 -24.69
C SER A 203 12.26 -16.04 -25.82
N VAL A 204 13.54 -16.30 -26.03
CA VAL A 204 14.32 -15.65 -27.08
C VAL A 204 15.03 -16.68 -27.94
N ASN A 205 15.28 -16.30 -29.18
CA ASN A 205 16.11 -17.04 -30.11
C ASN A 205 16.92 -16.03 -30.93
N VAL A 206 18.23 -16.21 -31.02
CA VAL A 206 19.15 -15.32 -31.75
C VAL A 206 18.70 -15.12 -33.21
N GLU A 207 18.26 -16.18 -33.88
CA GLU A 207 17.83 -16.13 -35.29
C GLU A 207 16.61 -15.23 -35.52
N LYS A 208 15.77 -15.08 -34.48
CA LYS A 208 14.54 -14.26 -34.52
C LYS A 208 14.69 -12.95 -33.76
N CYS A 209 15.87 -12.63 -33.25
CA CYS A 209 16.07 -11.52 -32.32
C CYS A 209 15.58 -10.18 -32.89
N GLU A 210 15.87 -9.91 -34.17
CA GLU A 210 15.47 -8.68 -34.86
C GLU A 210 13.95 -8.58 -35.10
N SER A 211 13.25 -9.72 -35.12
CA SER A 211 11.80 -9.79 -35.35
C SER A 211 10.97 -9.65 -34.08
N ILE A 212 11.57 -9.84 -32.90
CA ILE A 212 10.84 -9.76 -31.63
C ILE A 212 10.72 -8.29 -31.23
N GLN A 213 9.53 -7.72 -31.41
CA GLN A 213 9.26 -6.30 -31.18
C GLN A 213 9.67 -5.83 -29.77
N ALA A 214 9.37 -6.61 -28.72
CA ALA A 214 9.71 -6.26 -27.34
C ALA A 214 11.21 -6.31 -27.00
N LEU A 215 12.08 -6.75 -27.91
CA LEU A 215 13.53 -6.61 -27.78
C LEU A 215 14.04 -5.30 -28.37
N ASN A 216 13.19 -4.58 -29.11
CA ASN A 216 13.51 -3.35 -29.82
C ASN A 216 13.06 -2.13 -29.02
N MET A 217 13.93 -1.13 -28.89
CA MET A 217 13.61 0.14 -28.21
C MET A 217 12.38 0.83 -28.80
N LEU A 218 12.19 0.76 -30.12
CA LEU A 218 11.09 1.42 -30.81
C LEU A 218 9.72 0.94 -30.33
N PHE A 219 9.60 -0.31 -29.90
CA PHE A 219 8.35 -0.85 -29.35
C PHE A 219 7.85 -0.05 -28.13
N TYR A 220 8.76 0.59 -27.40
CA TYR A 220 8.47 1.30 -26.15
C TYR A 220 8.33 2.81 -26.31
N ILE A 221 8.77 3.39 -27.44
CA ILE A 221 8.80 4.86 -27.66
C ILE A 221 8.06 5.32 -28.91
N ASN A 222 7.68 4.42 -29.81
CA ASN A 222 7.06 4.76 -31.11
C ASN A 222 5.55 5.04 -31.03
N SER A 223 5.07 5.46 -29.87
CA SER A 223 3.71 5.93 -29.66
C SER A 223 3.75 7.23 -28.85
N SER A 224 2.79 8.12 -29.11
CA SER A 224 2.62 9.35 -28.36
C SER A 224 1.53 9.16 -27.29
N ILE A 225 1.74 9.74 -26.11
CA ILE A 225 0.73 9.78 -25.05
C ILE A 225 -0.26 10.89 -25.38
N LEU A 226 -1.56 10.57 -25.35
CA LEU A 226 -2.62 11.55 -25.55
C LEU A 226 -2.78 12.38 -24.26
N ALA A 227 -2.38 13.65 -24.29
CA ALA A 227 -2.63 14.61 -23.22
C ALA A 227 -3.60 15.71 -23.68
N PHE A 228 -4.24 16.39 -22.72
CA PHE A 228 -5.39 17.28 -22.93
C PHE A 228 -5.23 18.30 -24.07
N VAL A 229 -4.04 18.92 -24.19
CA VAL A 229 -3.80 20.00 -25.17
C VAL A 229 -2.86 19.55 -26.29
N PHE A 230 -2.01 18.54 -26.08
CA PHE A 230 -0.97 18.13 -27.00
C PHE A 230 -0.65 16.64 -26.88
N GLN A 231 -0.05 16.08 -27.92
CA GLN A 231 0.54 14.74 -27.86
C GLN A 231 1.93 14.81 -27.26
N VAL A 232 2.19 13.96 -26.27
CA VAL A 232 3.49 13.89 -25.58
C VAL A 232 4.26 12.68 -26.09
N ASN A 233 5.32 12.94 -26.86
CA ASN A 233 6.22 11.90 -27.36
C ASN A 233 7.11 11.37 -26.23
N ILE A 234 7.40 10.07 -26.25
CA ILE A 234 8.30 9.45 -25.28
C ILE A 234 9.74 9.66 -25.73
N SER A 235 10.47 10.50 -24.99
CA SER A 235 11.89 10.78 -25.24
C SER A 235 12.81 9.71 -24.64
N VAL A 236 14.02 9.54 -25.18
CA VAL A 236 15.02 8.64 -24.58
C VAL A 236 15.86 9.43 -23.58
N GLN A 237 15.78 9.07 -22.29
CA GLN A 237 16.51 9.75 -21.22
C GLN A 237 17.96 9.26 -21.11
N SER A 238 18.14 7.94 -21.12
CA SER A 238 19.46 7.33 -20.98
C SER A 238 19.48 5.91 -21.53
N ILE A 239 20.67 5.47 -21.97
CA ILE A 239 20.91 4.13 -22.47
C ILE A 239 22.11 3.55 -21.72
N VAL A 240 21.88 2.43 -21.03
CA VAL A 240 22.91 1.65 -20.34
C VAL A 240 23.07 0.33 -21.08
N VAL A 241 24.31 -0.05 -21.39
CA VAL A 241 24.62 -1.36 -21.97
C VAL A 241 25.16 -2.27 -20.87
N GLN A 242 24.64 -3.48 -20.80
CA GLN A 242 25.03 -4.55 -19.90
C GLN A 242 25.80 -5.63 -20.67
N SER A 243 27.01 -5.96 -20.22
CA SER A 243 27.78 -7.10 -20.76
C SER A 243 27.19 -8.44 -20.32
N LEU A 244 27.64 -9.53 -20.95
CA LEU A 244 27.26 -10.90 -20.53
C LEU A 244 27.65 -11.20 -19.07
N ASP A 245 28.74 -10.59 -18.58
CA ASP A 245 29.19 -10.70 -17.19
C ASP A 245 28.39 -9.80 -16.20
N GLY A 246 27.38 -9.08 -16.70
CA GLY A 246 26.52 -8.20 -15.89
C GLY A 246 27.09 -6.80 -15.63
N MET A 247 28.24 -6.44 -16.21
CA MET A 247 28.83 -5.10 -16.05
C MET A 247 28.03 -4.06 -16.83
N ARG A 248 27.69 -2.93 -16.20
CA ARG A 248 26.86 -1.87 -16.79
C ARG A 248 27.67 -0.63 -17.15
N THR A 249 27.48 -0.13 -18.37
CA THR A 249 28.14 1.07 -18.88
C THR A 249 27.10 2.04 -19.42
N LEU A 250 27.11 3.28 -18.92
CA LEU A 250 26.27 4.37 -19.44
C LEU A 250 26.86 4.89 -20.76
N LEU A 251 26.05 4.95 -21.82
CA LEU A 251 26.47 5.49 -23.11
C LEU A 251 26.38 7.02 -23.14
N LYS A 252 27.36 7.66 -23.79
CA LYS A 252 27.34 9.09 -24.08
C LYS A 252 26.59 9.33 -25.39
N GLY A 253 25.36 9.84 -25.29
CA GLY A 253 24.48 10.16 -26.42
C GLY A 253 23.20 9.31 -26.40
N ALA A 254 22.14 9.85 -25.79
CA ALA A 254 20.81 9.23 -25.76
C ALA A 254 20.06 9.37 -27.11
N ASP A 255 20.52 10.27 -27.98
CA ASP A 255 19.86 10.58 -29.26
C ASP A 255 20.04 9.51 -30.35
N VAL A 256 20.98 8.57 -30.17
CA VAL A 256 21.24 7.50 -31.15
C VAL A 256 20.56 6.21 -30.70
N LEU A 257 19.39 5.95 -31.28
CA LEU A 257 18.66 4.70 -31.07
C LEU A 257 19.51 3.49 -31.48
N ARG A 258 19.51 2.45 -30.64
CA ARG A 258 20.23 1.20 -30.87
C ARG A 258 19.21 0.09 -31.05
N LEU A 259 19.14 -0.44 -32.26
CA LEU A 259 18.24 -1.54 -32.59
C LEU A 259 18.96 -2.88 -32.37
N PRO A 260 18.20 -3.95 -32.06
CA PRO A 260 18.74 -5.30 -32.03
C PRO A 260 19.49 -5.61 -33.32
N LEU A 261 20.69 -6.16 -33.19
CA LEU A 261 21.55 -6.49 -34.33
C LEU A 261 22.19 -7.85 -34.10
N ILE A 262 22.04 -8.74 -35.09
CA ILE A 262 22.70 -10.03 -35.09
C ILE A 262 24.13 -9.87 -35.61
N LEU A 263 25.10 -10.32 -34.82
CA LEU A 263 26.51 -10.40 -35.18
C LEU A 263 27.00 -11.81 -34.86
N ASP A 264 27.16 -12.63 -35.90
CA ASP A 264 27.51 -14.05 -35.80
C ASP A 264 26.54 -14.85 -34.90
N GLU A 265 27.00 -15.31 -33.73
CA GLU A 265 26.21 -16.10 -32.77
C GLU A 265 25.65 -15.27 -31.61
N LEU A 266 25.75 -13.94 -31.71
CA LEU A 266 25.30 -12.98 -30.71
C LEU A 266 24.22 -12.07 -31.29
N CYS A 267 23.19 -11.77 -30.50
CA CYS A 267 22.33 -10.63 -30.77
C CYS A 267 22.60 -9.52 -29.75
N LEU A 268 23.05 -8.38 -30.24
CA LEU A 268 23.40 -7.20 -29.45
C LEU A 268 22.23 -6.22 -29.37
N ASN A 269 22.32 -5.26 -28.42
CA ASN A 269 21.34 -4.19 -28.20
C ASN A 269 19.93 -4.68 -27.88
N VAL A 270 19.81 -5.83 -27.21
CA VAL A 270 18.53 -6.39 -26.78
C VAL A 270 18.02 -5.65 -25.56
N VAL A 271 16.78 -5.18 -25.56
CA VAL A 271 16.18 -4.54 -24.39
C VAL A 271 16.03 -5.56 -23.24
N LEU A 272 16.81 -5.38 -22.17
CA LEU A 272 16.71 -6.12 -20.91
C LEU A 272 15.87 -5.37 -19.88
N GLY A 273 15.74 -4.05 -20.02
CA GLY A 273 14.85 -3.29 -19.15
C GLY A 273 14.48 -1.92 -19.67
N VAL A 274 13.31 -1.46 -19.25
CA VAL A 274 12.74 -0.17 -19.60
C VAL A 274 12.23 0.51 -18.34
N SER A 275 12.59 1.77 -18.14
CA SER A 275 12.10 2.58 -17.03
C SER A 275 11.48 3.86 -17.57
N TYR A 276 10.16 3.95 -17.49
CA TYR A 276 9.42 5.15 -17.85
C TYR A 276 9.40 6.14 -16.69
N HIS A 277 9.53 7.41 -17.05
CA HIS A 277 9.46 8.55 -16.16
C HIS A 277 8.50 9.58 -16.78
N ILE A 278 7.37 9.79 -16.12
CA ILE A 278 6.30 10.66 -16.61
C ILE A 278 6.20 11.88 -15.69
N THR A 279 6.28 13.07 -16.30
CA THR A 279 6.13 14.34 -15.59
C THR A 279 4.72 14.90 -15.79
N TYR A 280 4.09 15.35 -14.71
CA TYR A 280 2.70 15.84 -14.74
C TYR A 280 2.49 17.12 -13.92
N THR A 281 1.45 17.91 -14.23
CA THR A 281 1.10 19.15 -13.52
C THR A 281 0.33 18.89 -12.22
N ASP A 282 0.13 19.93 -11.40
CA ASP A 282 -0.78 19.89 -10.24
C ASP A 282 -2.24 19.60 -10.61
N THR A 283 -2.64 19.86 -11.86
CA THR A 283 -3.98 19.57 -12.40
C THR A 283 -4.13 18.13 -12.93
N GLY A 284 -3.05 17.33 -12.96
CA GLY A 284 -3.10 15.95 -13.48
C GLY A 284 -2.84 15.82 -14.98
N GLU A 285 -2.30 16.85 -15.63
CA GLU A 285 -1.95 16.81 -17.05
C GLU A 285 -0.52 16.27 -17.24
N ILE A 286 -0.33 15.30 -18.13
CA ILE A 286 0.99 14.79 -18.50
C ILE A 286 1.67 15.80 -19.43
N ILE A 287 2.87 16.25 -19.08
CA ILE A 287 3.62 17.26 -19.86
C ILE A 287 4.87 16.69 -20.53
N GLU A 288 5.47 15.66 -19.96
CA GLU A 288 6.70 15.05 -20.46
C GLU A 288 6.70 13.55 -20.16
N ALA A 289 7.19 12.76 -21.10
CA ALA A 289 7.43 11.34 -20.90
C ALA A 289 8.83 10.99 -21.40
N ALA A 290 9.57 10.25 -20.59
CA ALA A 290 10.92 9.81 -20.90
C ALA A 290 11.09 8.33 -20.57
N ALA A 291 11.90 7.63 -21.35
CA ALA A 291 12.23 6.22 -21.16
C ALA A 291 13.75 6.05 -21.03
N ALA A 292 14.17 5.33 -19.99
CA ALA A 292 15.55 4.88 -19.81
C ALA A 292 15.65 3.39 -20.15
N PHE A 293 16.70 3.00 -20.87
CA PHE A 293 16.88 1.64 -21.37
C PHE A 293 18.12 0.97 -20.78
N VAL A 294 17.97 -0.32 -20.47
CA VAL A 294 19.08 -1.25 -20.25
C VAL A 294 19.12 -2.21 -21.43
N LEU A 295 20.16 -2.13 -22.23
CA LEU A 295 20.41 -3.00 -23.36
C LEU A 295 21.41 -4.08 -22.97
N GLY A 296 21.31 -5.26 -23.57
CA GLY A 296 22.24 -6.37 -23.36
C GLY A 296 22.51 -7.15 -24.63
N ALA A 297 23.11 -8.32 -24.45
CA ALA A 297 23.38 -9.27 -25.51
C ALA A 297 22.84 -10.66 -25.13
N ILE A 298 22.39 -11.41 -26.13
CA ILE A 298 22.01 -12.82 -25.97
C ILE A 298 22.90 -13.70 -26.85
N THR A 299 23.24 -14.87 -26.34
CA THR A 299 23.99 -15.91 -27.08
C THR A 299 23.03 -16.97 -27.61
N LYS A 300 23.50 -17.83 -28.51
CA LYS A 300 22.70 -18.91 -29.09
C LYS A 300 22.20 -19.94 -28.06
N GLU A 301 22.91 -20.12 -26.95
CA GLU A 301 22.50 -21.01 -25.85
C GLU A 301 21.40 -20.40 -24.97
N THR A 302 21.14 -19.09 -25.11
CA THR A 302 20.17 -18.38 -24.28
C THR A 302 18.75 -18.65 -24.79
N LEU A 303 17.99 -19.48 -24.07
CA LEU A 303 16.60 -19.83 -24.40
C LEU A 303 15.57 -18.82 -23.86
N SER A 304 15.92 -18.12 -22.78
CA SER A 304 15.05 -17.12 -22.16
C SER A 304 15.86 -16.03 -21.47
N ILE A 305 15.29 -14.83 -21.39
CA ILE A 305 15.84 -13.70 -20.65
C ILE A 305 14.82 -13.20 -19.63
N GLN A 306 15.31 -12.63 -18.53
CA GLN A 306 14.49 -11.87 -17.61
C GLN A 306 14.54 -10.39 -18.01
N GLN A 307 13.38 -9.81 -18.28
CA GLN A 307 13.23 -8.38 -18.53
C GLN A 307 12.68 -7.68 -17.28
N SER A 308 13.12 -6.44 -17.03
CA SER A 308 12.63 -5.61 -15.93
C SER A 308 11.99 -4.32 -16.44
N PHE A 309 10.76 -4.06 -16.03
CA PHE A 309 10.00 -2.87 -16.42
C PHE A 309 9.65 -2.04 -15.20
N GLN A 310 9.72 -0.73 -15.35
CA GLN A 310 9.38 0.20 -14.29
C GLN A 310 8.68 1.42 -14.88
N ILE A 311 7.71 1.97 -14.15
CA ILE A 311 7.13 3.28 -14.42
C ILE A 311 7.10 4.11 -13.15
N SER A 312 7.42 5.40 -13.29
CA SER A 312 7.43 6.37 -12.21
C SER A 312 6.86 7.70 -12.65
N PHE A 313 6.24 8.40 -11.70
CA PHE A 313 5.60 9.70 -11.94
C PHE A 313 6.22 10.78 -11.06
N THR A 314 6.46 11.95 -11.63
CA THR A 314 6.92 13.13 -10.88
C THR A 314 6.11 14.35 -11.25
N GLN A 315 5.68 15.11 -10.25
CA GLN A 315 5.00 16.37 -10.53
C GLN A 315 6.03 17.45 -10.91
N VAL A 316 5.69 18.32 -11.86
CA VAL A 316 6.52 19.48 -12.25
C VAL A 316 6.93 20.27 -11.02
N ASP A 317 8.20 20.71 -10.99
CA ASP A 317 8.81 21.47 -9.90
C ASP A 317 8.83 20.77 -8.53
N THR A 318 8.56 19.46 -8.49
CA THR A 318 8.74 18.64 -7.29
C THR A 318 10.02 17.83 -7.39
N LYS A 319 10.73 17.69 -6.26
CA LYS A 319 11.81 16.70 -6.13
C LYS A 319 11.20 15.47 -5.46
N PRO A 320 11.06 14.34 -6.17
CA PRO A 320 10.44 13.15 -5.59
C PRO A 320 11.28 12.69 -4.39
N VAL A 321 10.64 12.61 -3.23
CA VAL A 321 11.24 11.98 -2.06
C VAL A 321 10.66 10.57 -1.98
N PRO A 322 11.48 9.50 -1.96
CA PRO A 322 10.98 8.14 -1.84
C PRO A 322 10.19 8.02 -0.53
N LEU A 323 8.89 7.75 -0.63
CA LEU A 323 8.01 7.56 0.52
C LEU A 323 7.90 6.07 0.85
N SER A 324 7.57 5.77 2.10
CA SER A 324 7.14 4.42 2.48
C SER A 324 5.87 4.01 1.72
N GLY A 325 5.65 2.71 1.56
CA GLY A 325 4.58 2.14 0.71
C GLY A 325 4.26 0.70 1.12
N ASN A 326 3.99 -0.21 0.18
CA ASN A 326 3.91 -1.65 0.49
C ASN A 326 5.34 -2.22 0.64
N PRO A 327 5.68 -2.94 1.72
CA PRO A 327 4.77 -3.55 2.72
C PRO A 327 4.35 -2.66 3.90
N GLY A 328 5.01 -1.52 4.14
CA GLY A 328 4.66 -0.55 5.18
C GLY A 328 5.71 0.56 5.34
N TYR A 329 5.82 1.11 6.55
CA TYR A 329 6.89 2.08 6.89
C TYR A 329 8.28 1.44 6.82
N VAL A 330 9.18 2.06 6.05
CA VAL A 330 10.59 1.64 5.94
C VAL A 330 11.47 2.66 6.66
N VAL A 331 12.38 2.16 7.51
CA VAL A 331 13.32 2.99 8.27
C VAL A 331 14.17 3.83 7.32
N GLY A 332 14.22 5.14 7.55
CA GLY A 332 14.98 6.10 6.74
C GLY A 332 14.23 6.77 5.61
N LEU A 333 12.99 6.37 5.33
CA LEU A 333 12.10 7.11 4.42
C LEU A 333 11.27 8.13 5.22
N PRO A 334 10.83 9.25 4.59
CA PRO A 334 10.03 10.25 5.28
C PRO A 334 8.70 9.71 5.80
N VAL A 335 8.28 10.26 6.93
CA VAL A 335 6.94 10.06 7.49
C VAL A 335 5.91 10.75 6.58
N ARG A 336 4.87 10.01 6.20
CA ARG A 336 3.79 10.53 5.33
C ARG A 336 2.85 11.40 6.15
N ALA A 337 2.58 12.61 5.67
CA ALA A 337 1.74 13.59 6.36
C ALA A 337 0.83 14.34 5.38
N GLY A 338 -0.26 14.91 5.89
CA GLY A 338 -1.29 15.56 5.08
C GLY A 338 -2.09 16.61 5.86
N PHE A 339 -2.98 17.29 5.13
CA PHE A 339 -3.85 18.35 5.64
C PHE A 339 -5.31 17.89 5.59
N GLY A 340 -6.06 18.22 6.64
CA GLY A 340 -7.50 17.99 6.68
C GLY A 340 -8.26 18.99 5.81
N PRO A 341 -9.45 18.64 5.30
CA PRO A 341 -10.36 19.64 4.76
C PRO A 341 -10.79 20.62 5.88
N PRO A 342 -10.93 21.93 5.58
CA PRO A 342 -11.34 22.91 6.57
C PRO A 342 -12.76 22.59 7.10
N GLY A 343 -12.90 22.35 8.40
CA GLY A 343 -14.20 22.13 9.06
C GLY A 343 -14.44 20.77 9.73
N TYR A 344 -13.43 19.90 9.87
CA TYR A 344 -13.53 18.71 10.72
C TYR A 344 -13.32 19.08 12.21
N PRO A 345 -14.11 18.57 13.18
CA PRO A 345 -15.11 17.51 13.08
C PRO A 345 -16.56 18.07 13.05
N PHE A 346 -17.34 17.68 12.03
CA PHE A 346 -18.76 17.98 11.74
C PHE A 346 -19.07 19.28 10.97
N PRO A 347 -19.91 19.24 9.90
CA PRO A 347 -21.05 18.34 9.67
C PRO A 347 -20.81 17.19 8.67
N ALA A 348 -21.68 16.17 8.79
CA ALA A 348 -21.67 14.87 8.12
C ALA A 348 -21.88 14.87 6.58
N GLU A 349 -21.83 16.03 5.93
CA GLU A 349 -22.01 16.13 4.47
C GLU A 349 -20.69 15.98 3.69
N PHE A 350 -19.54 15.95 4.37
CA PHE A 350 -18.20 15.86 3.76
C PHE A 350 -17.42 14.59 4.11
N LEU A 351 -18.10 13.45 4.31
CA LEU A 351 -17.41 12.17 4.58
C LEU A 351 -16.54 11.65 3.41
N PHE A 352 -16.59 12.32 2.26
CA PHE A 352 -15.88 11.94 1.01
C PHE A 352 -14.76 12.90 0.61
N ALA A 353 -14.42 13.90 1.44
CA ALA A 353 -13.30 14.79 1.12
C ALA A 353 -11.96 14.07 1.40
N ALA A 354 -11.30 13.61 0.34
CA ALA A 354 -9.97 12.99 0.42
C ALA A 354 -8.96 13.96 1.06
N LEU A 355 -8.06 13.42 1.89
CA LEU A 355 -6.97 14.21 2.46
C LEU A 355 -6.02 14.67 1.35
N ALA A 356 -5.65 15.95 1.36
CA ALA A 356 -4.66 16.48 0.43
C ALA A 356 -3.27 15.94 0.80
N LEU A 357 -2.90 14.82 0.20
CA LEU A 357 -1.54 14.29 0.18
C LEU A 357 -0.69 15.19 -0.72
N SER A 358 0.21 15.96 -0.13
CA SER A 358 1.14 16.76 -0.92
C SER A 358 2.48 16.03 -1.02
N THR A 359 2.90 15.78 -2.26
CA THR A 359 4.20 15.17 -2.61
C THR A 359 5.37 16.16 -2.49
N ASN A 360 5.09 17.43 -2.19
CA ASN A 360 6.09 18.49 -2.08
C ASN A 360 6.95 18.31 -0.81
N LYS A 361 8.26 18.52 -0.92
CA LYS A 361 9.20 18.47 0.21
C LYS A 361 8.78 19.39 1.38
N HIS A 362 8.09 20.49 1.09
CA HIS A 362 7.70 21.51 2.07
C HIS A 362 6.38 21.21 2.80
N SER A 363 5.60 20.25 2.31
CA SER A 363 4.32 19.81 2.88
C SER A 363 4.41 18.43 3.56
N GLN A 364 5.62 17.89 3.64
CA GLN A 364 5.95 16.72 4.47
C GLN A 364 6.19 17.15 5.92
N LEU A 365 5.99 16.20 6.86
CA LEU A 365 6.40 16.39 8.24
C LEU A 365 7.90 16.69 8.28
N SER A 366 8.26 17.88 8.75
CA SER A 366 9.63 18.39 8.67
C SER A 366 10.04 19.16 9.93
N ILE A 367 11.35 19.25 10.15
CA ILE A 367 11.96 20.05 11.20
C ILE A 367 12.93 21.09 10.62
N LEU A 368 13.33 22.06 11.45
CA LEU A 368 14.38 23.01 11.14
C LEU A 368 15.64 22.29 10.63
N GLN A 369 16.23 22.74 9.53
CA GLN A 369 17.54 22.27 9.07
C GLN A 369 18.63 23.28 9.43
N SER A 370 19.66 22.83 10.16
CA SER A 370 20.83 23.65 10.46
C SER A 370 21.59 24.04 9.19
N THR A 371 21.98 25.31 9.11
CA THR A 371 22.87 25.84 8.05
C THR A 371 24.32 25.90 8.53
N PRO A 372 25.31 25.98 7.61
CA PRO A 372 26.72 26.13 7.99
C PRO A 372 27.00 27.38 8.84
N THR A 373 26.23 28.46 8.63
CA THR A 373 26.35 29.71 9.40
C THR A 373 25.72 29.62 10.80
N GLN A 374 24.92 28.58 11.05
CA GLN A 374 24.19 28.34 12.31
C GLN A 374 23.36 29.53 12.80
N ASP A 375 22.96 30.45 11.92
CA ASP A 375 22.17 31.63 12.27
C ASP A 375 20.69 31.39 11.89
N CYS A 376 19.80 31.54 12.86
CA CYS A 376 18.36 31.33 12.69
C CYS A 376 17.71 32.28 11.68
N LEU A 377 18.30 33.46 11.47
CA LEU A 377 17.73 34.52 10.62
C LEU A 377 18.43 34.64 9.26
N ALA A 378 19.52 33.90 9.03
CA ALA A 378 20.34 34.04 7.81
C ALA A 378 19.76 33.32 6.57
N ALA A 379 18.97 32.27 6.77
CA ALA A 379 18.32 31.54 5.68
C ALA A 379 16.89 31.17 6.11
N GLN A 380 15.89 31.81 5.51
CA GLN A 380 14.50 31.45 5.73
C GLN A 380 14.20 30.11 5.04
N GLY A 381 13.60 29.17 5.77
CA GLY A 381 12.91 28.02 5.16
C GLY A 381 13.74 26.77 4.84
N ALA A 382 14.98 26.62 5.34
CA ALA A 382 15.70 25.35 5.21
C ALA A 382 15.07 24.28 6.12
N ARG A 383 14.52 23.21 5.53
CA ARG A 383 13.75 22.16 6.22
C ARG A 383 14.26 20.77 5.86
N ALA A 384 14.36 19.93 6.89
CA ALA A 384 14.70 18.52 6.77
C ALA A 384 13.45 17.67 7.02
N PRO A 385 13.15 16.68 6.16
CA PRO A 385 12.02 15.78 6.39
C PRO A 385 12.28 14.90 7.61
N VAL A 386 11.21 14.56 8.32
CA VAL A 386 11.26 13.61 9.43
C VAL A 386 11.32 12.19 8.87
N LEU A 387 12.42 11.48 9.13
CA LEU A 387 12.64 10.12 8.62
C LEU A 387 12.17 9.09 9.64
N PHE A 388 11.37 8.12 9.20
CA PHE A 388 10.84 7.07 10.06
C PHE A 388 11.97 6.28 10.72
N GLY A 389 11.89 6.09 12.05
CA GLY A 389 12.86 5.31 12.82
C GLY A 389 14.15 6.03 13.21
N TYR A 390 14.33 7.30 12.82
CA TYR A 390 15.51 8.08 13.20
C TYR A 390 15.15 9.19 14.19
N ASN A 391 15.79 9.16 15.36
CA ASN A 391 15.77 10.29 16.27
C ASN A 391 16.64 11.41 15.71
N MET A 392 16.09 12.61 15.59
CA MET A 392 16.74 13.74 14.94
C MET A 392 16.79 14.92 15.90
N ILE A 393 17.88 15.68 15.88
CA ILE A 393 17.98 16.98 16.54
C ILE A 393 18.72 17.95 15.62
N SER A 394 18.19 19.16 15.53
CA SER A 394 18.71 20.21 14.68
C SER A 394 18.49 21.55 15.37
N GLY A 395 19.29 22.56 15.02
CA GLY A 395 19.18 23.85 15.66
C GLY A 395 19.98 24.95 15.02
N CYS A 396 19.70 26.16 15.45
CA CYS A 396 20.40 27.37 15.05
C CYS A 396 20.61 28.26 16.28
N LYS A 397 21.44 29.27 16.15
CA LYS A 397 21.76 30.26 17.17
C LYS A 397 21.06 31.56 16.81
N LEU A 398 20.30 32.11 17.75
CA LEU A 398 19.69 33.42 17.64
C LEU A 398 20.51 34.43 18.43
N ARG A 399 20.96 35.50 17.77
CA ARG A 399 21.60 36.64 18.42
C ARG A 399 20.55 37.69 18.77
N ILE A 400 20.35 37.92 20.06
CA ILE A 400 19.41 38.91 20.58
C ILE A 400 20.14 40.23 20.79
N THR A 401 19.62 41.31 20.18
CA THR A 401 20.12 42.68 20.35
C THR A 401 19.03 43.60 20.91
N ALA A 402 19.43 44.75 21.46
CA ALA A 402 18.51 45.74 22.03
C ALA A 402 17.49 46.32 21.01
N ALA A 403 17.75 46.20 19.72
CA ALA A 403 16.88 46.72 18.65
C ALA A 403 15.76 45.75 18.23
N MET A 404 15.78 44.50 18.70
CA MET A 404 14.82 43.48 18.26
C MET A 404 13.45 43.66 18.91
N LYS A 405 12.41 43.72 18.07
CA LYS A 405 11.01 43.77 18.52
C LYS A 405 10.50 42.35 18.78
N CYS A 406 9.90 42.15 19.95
CA CYS A 406 9.40 40.85 20.43
C CYS A 406 8.43 40.15 19.46
N GLN A 407 7.32 40.82 19.13
CA GLN A 407 6.22 40.22 18.37
C GLN A 407 6.65 39.70 16.98
N PRO A 408 7.34 40.50 16.15
CA PRO A 408 7.86 40.03 14.87
C PRO A 408 8.85 38.88 15.03
N LEU A 409 9.72 38.95 16.05
CA LEU A 409 10.70 37.90 16.32
C LEU A 409 10.02 36.58 16.71
N ALA A 410 8.98 36.62 17.54
CA ALA A 410 8.24 35.43 17.94
C ALA A 410 7.59 34.72 16.74
N GLN A 411 6.99 35.47 15.81
CA GLN A 411 6.42 34.92 14.58
C GLN A 411 7.50 34.34 13.66
N THR A 412 8.59 35.07 13.44
CA THR A 412 9.71 34.57 12.62
C THR A 412 10.31 33.29 13.19
N LEU A 413 10.50 33.21 14.52
CA LEU A 413 11.02 32.01 15.17
C LEU A 413 10.02 30.84 15.11
N LEU A 414 8.72 31.13 15.19
CA LEU A 414 7.69 30.11 15.00
C LEU A 414 7.74 29.56 13.57
N ASP A 415 7.89 30.40 12.55
CA ASP A 415 8.02 29.98 11.15
C ASP A 415 9.30 29.18 10.92
N VAL A 416 10.41 29.55 11.57
CA VAL A 416 11.68 28.81 11.50
C VAL A 416 11.52 27.41 12.12
N LEU A 417 10.85 27.30 13.27
CA LEU A 417 10.65 26.04 13.99
C LEU A 417 9.56 25.16 13.35
N LYS A 418 8.34 25.68 13.20
CA LYS A 418 7.14 24.96 12.75
C LYS A 418 7.01 24.94 11.23
N GLY A 419 7.49 25.95 10.52
CA GLY A 419 7.35 26.07 9.07
C GLY A 419 6.00 26.69 8.70
N GLN A 420 5.89 27.20 7.47
CA GLN A 420 4.67 27.88 6.99
C GLN A 420 3.50 26.91 6.75
N SER A 421 3.79 25.64 6.44
CA SER A 421 2.79 24.61 6.12
C SER A 421 3.04 23.33 6.94
N PHE A 422 2.79 23.40 8.25
CA PHE A 422 2.90 22.23 9.12
C PHE A 422 1.65 21.35 8.99
N PRO A 423 1.81 20.03 8.72
CA PRO A 423 0.68 19.13 8.51
C PRO A 423 -0.14 18.93 9.78
N GLU A 424 -1.39 18.50 9.61
CA GLU A 424 -2.31 18.22 10.73
C GLU A 424 -2.40 16.72 11.03
N TYR A 425 -2.12 15.89 10.04
CA TYR A 425 -2.26 14.43 10.13
C TYR A 425 -1.01 13.71 9.62
N VAL A 426 -0.78 12.52 10.15
CA VAL A 426 0.27 11.58 9.76
C VAL A 426 -0.37 10.24 9.42
N ALA A 427 0.07 9.60 8.33
CA ALA A 427 -0.47 8.28 7.97
C ALA A 427 -0.07 7.22 9.01
N SER A 428 -1.03 6.40 9.44
CA SER A 428 -0.79 5.32 10.39
C SER A 428 0.08 4.21 9.80
N PHE A 429 -0.07 3.90 8.51
CA PHE A 429 0.77 2.95 7.78
C PHE A 429 1.50 3.60 6.61
N GLY A 430 2.61 2.98 6.19
CA GLY A 430 3.39 3.43 5.03
C GLY A 430 2.58 3.43 3.73
N ASN A 431 1.56 2.58 3.62
CA ASN A 431 0.71 2.41 2.44
C ASN A 431 -0.72 2.98 2.57
N SER A 432 -1.06 3.70 3.65
CA SER A 432 -2.40 4.29 3.83
C SER A 432 -2.78 5.22 2.67
N ARG A 433 -3.99 5.10 2.13
CA ARG A 433 -4.46 5.96 1.04
C ARG A 433 -5.03 7.28 1.59
N ALA A 434 -5.08 8.33 0.78
CA ALA A 434 -5.67 9.62 1.20
C ALA A 434 -7.18 9.53 1.44
N GLN A 435 -7.85 8.58 0.79
CA GLN A 435 -9.29 8.36 0.91
C GLN A 435 -9.65 7.67 2.25
N ASP A 436 -8.71 6.93 2.84
CA ASP A 436 -8.94 6.15 4.05
C ASP A 436 -8.75 7.02 5.30
N VAL A 437 -9.66 7.96 5.57
CA VAL A 437 -9.50 8.96 6.65
C VAL A 437 -9.21 8.33 8.04
N LEU A 438 -9.74 7.15 8.32
CA LEU A 438 -9.51 6.42 9.59
C LEU A 438 -8.08 5.91 9.77
N ASP A 439 -7.33 5.83 8.67
CA ASP A 439 -5.92 5.44 8.67
C ASP A 439 -4.99 6.61 8.99
N TRP A 440 -5.51 7.81 9.28
CA TRP A 440 -4.72 9.01 9.55
C TRP A 440 -4.77 9.41 11.02
N VAL A 441 -3.59 9.65 11.59
CA VAL A 441 -3.37 10.01 12.99
C VAL A 441 -3.25 11.53 13.11
N PRO A 442 -4.11 12.22 13.87
CA PRO A 442 -3.99 13.67 14.09
C PRO A 442 -2.76 14.00 14.94
N ILE A 443 -2.10 15.11 14.61
CA ILE A 443 -0.98 15.62 15.40
C ILE A 443 -1.51 16.43 16.58
N THR A 444 -1.22 15.99 17.79
CA THR A 444 -1.61 16.71 19.01
C THR A 444 -0.62 17.85 19.28
N HIS A 445 -1.11 19.08 19.40
CA HIS A 445 -0.26 20.24 19.69
C HIS A 445 -0.25 20.59 21.17
N LEU A 446 0.96 20.70 21.75
CA LEU A 446 1.18 21.10 23.14
C LEU A 446 2.03 22.38 23.19
N HIS A 447 1.76 23.24 24.16
CA HIS A 447 2.51 24.47 24.39
C HIS A 447 3.01 24.53 25.83
N ILE A 448 4.32 24.68 26.01
CA ILE A 448 4.99 24.76 27.31
C ILE A 448 5.66 26.13 27.43
N SER A 449 5.39 26.87 28.50
CA SER A 449 6.09 28.12 28.80
C SER A 449 7.01 27.92 30.00
N GLU A 450 8.31 28.15 29.82
CA GLU A 450 9.26 28.21 30.94
C GLU A 450 9.02 29.51 31.72
N GLN A 451 8.21 29.46 32.78
CA GLN A 451 8.12 30.55 33.75
C GLN A 451 9.29 30.46 34.73
N SER A 452 10.00 31.57 34.94
CA SER A 452 10.96 31.67 36.03
C SER A 452 10.21 31.80 37.36
N ASP A 453 10.36 30.81 38.24
CA ASP A 453 9.67 30.64 39.55
C ASP A 453 9.86 31.77 40.60
N ASN A 454 10.37 32.95 40.23
CA ASN A 454 10.60 34.03 41.17
C ASN A 454 10.03 35.36 40.66
N GLU A 455 8.70 35.54 40.69
CA GLU A 455 8.10 36.86 40.84
C GLU A 455 6.62 36.74 41.27
N ARG A 456 6.40 36.73 42.59
CA ARG A 456 5.07 36.99 43.16
C ARG A 456 4.74 38.48 43.01
N ILE A 457 3.71 38.73 42.21
CA ILE A 457 2.72 39.82 42.31
C ILE A 457 3.30 41.25 42.39
N SER A 458 3.24 41.95 41.26
CA SER A 458 2.89 43.37 41.25
C SER A 458 2.17 43.72 39.95
N ASN A 459 0.96 44.25 40.11
CA ASN A 459 0.06 44.70 39.05
C ASN A 459 0.72 45.75 38.14
N THR A 460 1.25 45.33 37.00
CA THR A 460 1.37 46.16 35.80
C THR A 460 1.34 45.26 34.57
N LEU A 461 0.30 45.44 33.75
CA LEU A 461 0.02 44.71 32.51
C LEU A 461 1.03 45.08 31.39
N GLN A 462 2.31 44.77 31.58
CA GLN A 462 3.26 44.64 30.48
C GLN A 462 3.42 43.15 30.21
N SER A 463 2.77 42.67 29.14
CA SER A 463 2.91 41.32 28.63
C SER A 463 4.41 40.97 28.54
N LEU A 464 4.86 40.05 29.38
CA LEU A 464 6.22 39.50 29.30
C LEU A 464 6.35 38.82 27.93
N CYS A 465 7.24 39.35 27.09
CA CYS A 465 7.47 38.82 25.75
C CYS A 465 7.89 37.35 25.80
N GLN A 466 7.13 36.45 25.19
CA GLN A 466 7.50 35.04 25.03
C GLN A 466 7.95 34.78 23.59
N ILE A 467 9.10 34.13 23.43
CA ILE A 467 9.62 33.71 22.14
C ILE A 467 9.73 32.18 22.07
N PRO A 468 9.40 31.55 20.93
CA PRO A 468 9.65 30.15 20.68
C PRO A 468 11.14 29.81 20.72
N VAL A 469 11.50 28.76 21.46
CA VAL A 469 12.89 28.30 21.58
C VAL A 469 13.09 26.85 21.19
N SER A 470 12.06 26.01 21.34
CA SER A 470 12.14 24.64 20.86
C SER A 470 10.84 24.13 20.28
N PHE A 471 10.96 23.24 19.29
CA PHE A 471 9.83 22.52 18.70
C PHE A 471 10.17 21.04 18.57
N GLY A 472 9.57 20.25 19.47
CA GLY A 472 9.77 18.80 19.55
C GLY A 472 8.61 18.04 18.94
N ILE A 473 8.89 16.96 18.23
CA ILE A 473 7.91 16.02 17.69
C ILE A 473 8.19 14.65 18.31
N GLU A 474 7.21 14.08 19.00
CA GLU A 474 7.24 12.71 19.50
C GLU A 474 6.32 11.84 18.63
N VAL A 475 6.89 10.78 18.05
CA VAL A 475 6.17 9.82 17.23
C VAL A 475 6.17 8.47 17.96
N LYS A 476 4.99 8.04 18.42
CA LYS A 476 4.80 6.72 19.03
C LYS A 476 4.28 5.74 18.00
N TRP A 477 4.97 4.61 17.86
CA TRP A 477 4.64 3.60 16.87
C TRP A 477 4.68 2.19 17.50
N THR A 478 3.97 1.25 16.89
CA THR A 478 3.87 -0.15 17.32
C THR A 478 4.01 -1.09 16.13
N LYS A 479 4.44 -2.31 16.40
CA LYS A 479 4.33 -3.45 15.49
C LYS A 479 2.87 -3.91 15.44
N TYR A 480 2.36 -4.11 14.24
CA TYR A 480 0.98 -4.50 13.96
C TYR A 480 0.95 -5.66 12.95
N GLY A 481 0.13 -6.66 13.20
CA GLY A 481 -0.01 -7.84 12.33
C GLY A 481 0.71 -9.08 12.87
N SER A 482 1.08 -9.98 11.95
CA SER A 482 1.65 -11.29 12.31
C SER A 482 3.00 -11.19 13.02
N LEU A 483 3.31 -12.19 13.86
CA LEU A 483 4.63 -12.31 14.51
C LEU A 483 5.78 -12.44 13.50
N VAL A 484 5.54 -13.14 12.38
CA VAL A 484 6.56 -13.44 11.37
C VAL A 484 6.85 -12.23 10.46
N ASN A 485 5.86 -11.35 10.25
CA ASN A 485 6.01 -10.15 9.43
C ASN A 485 5.18 -8.99 10.00
N PRO A 486 5.61 -8.37 11.11
CA PRO A 486 4.92 -7.24 11.70
C PRO A 486 5.17 -5.96 10.90
N GLN A 487 4.12 -5.18 10.68
CA GLN A 487 4.21 -3.86 10.05
C GLN A 487 4.28 -2.76 11.11
N ALA A 488 5.06 -1.72 10.84
CA ALA A 488 5.09 -0.54 11.70
C ALA A 488 3.83 0.32 11.49
N ARG A 489 3.15 0.61 12.60
CA ARG A 489 1.96 1.46 12.67
C ARG A 489 2.22 2.64 13.59
N ILE A 490 2.10 3.87 13.08
CA ILE A 490 2.11 5.08 13.92
C ILE A 490 0.76 5.18 14.62
N VAL A 491 0.80 5.39 15.95
CA VAL A 491 -0.40 5.39 16.81
C VAL A 491 -0.68 6.78 17.36
N ASN A 492 0.36 7.55 17.66
CA ASN A 492 0.22 8.89 18.22
C ASN A 492 1.39 9.77 17.77
N VAL A 493 1.08 11.02 17.41
CA VAL A 493 2.07 12.05 17.13
C VAL A 493 1.77 13.27 17.97
N THR A 494 2.76 13.73 18.73
CA THR A 494 2.64 14.92 19.58
C THR A 494 3.70 15.94 19.18
N ALA A 495 3.29 17.19 18.96
CA ALA A 495 4.15 18.32 18.64
C ALA A 495 4.14 19.32 19.80
N THR A 496 5.27 19.45 20.49
CA THR A 496 5.45 20.33 21.66
C THR A 496 6.23 21.59 21.26
N LEU A 497 5.60 22.76 21.44
CA LEU A 497 6.23 24.06 21.29
C LEU A 497 6.62 24.61 22.67
N THR A 498 7.91 24.90 22.87
CA THR A 498 8.41 25.50 24.11
C THR A 498 8.76 26.97 23.89
N THR A 499 8.29 27.82 24.79
CA THR A 499 8.58 29.26 24.78
C THR A 499 9.34 29.69 26.03
N THR A 500 10.17 30.72 25.88
CA THR A 500 10.89 31.36 26.99
C THR A 500 10.64 32.87 27.00
N THR A 501 10.78 33.49 28.17
CA THR A 501 10.64 34.94 28.31
C THR A 501 11.88 35.67 27.77
N LEU A 502 11.68 36.56 26.80
CA LEU A 502 12.73 37.41 26.27
C LEU A 502 13.01 38.57 27.23
N LYS A 503 14.18 38.52 27.89
CA LYS A 503 14.70 39.65 28.67
C LYS A 503 15.39 40.64 27.74
N GLN A 504 14.92 41.89 27.70
CA GLN A 504 15.56 42.95 26.91
C GLN A 504 16.97 43.24 27.43
N LEU A 505 17.93 43.38 26.52
CA LEU A 505 19.32 43.71 26.85
C LEU A 505 19.57 45.22 26.81
N PRO A 506 20.47 45.75 27.65
CA PRO A 506 20.96 47.12 27.55
C PRO A 506 21.60 47.36 26.17
N SER A 507 21.52 48.60 25.68
CA SER A 507 22.17 49.03 24.43
C SER A 507 23.64 48.64 24.39
N GLY A 508 24.07 47.96 23.32
CA GLY A 508 25.46 47.50 23.13
C GLY A 508 25.78 46.12 23.71
N ARG A 509 24.83 45.44 24.37
CA ARG A 509 25.00 44.02 24.77
C ARG A 509 24.25 43.08 23.83
N GLU A 510 24.87 41.93 23.56
CA GLU A 510 24.29 40.85 22.77
C GLU A 510 24.24 39.56 23.59
N ARG A 511 23.18 38.77 23.41
CA ARG A 511 23.07 37.43 23.97
C ARG A 511 22.72 36.45 22.87
N THR A 512 23.39 35.31 22.85
CA THR A 512 23.04 34.22 21.93
C THR A 512 22.23 33.16 22.67
N ILE A 513 21.12 32.72 22.08
CA ILE A 513 20.33 31.59 22.58
C ILE A 513 20.24 30.49 21.51
N PRO A 514 20.27 29.20 21.90
CA PRO A 514 20.03 28.11 20.97
C PRO A 514 18.53 27.98 20.71
N ILE A 515 18.17 27.81 19.44
CA ILE A 515 16.83 27.47 18.98
C ILE A 515 16.91 26.06 18.40
N THR A 516 16.06 25.15 18.88
CA THR A 516 16.21 23.71 18.59
C THR A 516 14.93 23.08 18.08
N SER A 517 15.05 22.09 17.21
CA SER A 517 13.95 21.22 16.84
C SER A 517 14.41 19.78 16.93
N SER A 518 13.53 18.91 17.42
CA SER A 518 13.87 17.51 17.67
C SER A 518 12.73 16.58 17.28
N VAL A 519 13.07 15.36 16.90
CA VAL A 519 12.16 14.26 16.67
C VAL A 519 12.60 13.07 17.50
N VAL A 520 11.66 12.44 18.19
CA VAL A 520 11.87 11.19 18.92
C VAL A 520 10.85 10.16 18.45
N PHE A 521 11.33 8.99 18.06
CA PHE A 521 10.52 7.82 17.80
C PHE A 521 10.56 6.89 19.02
N THR A 522 9.37 6.52 19.51
CA THR A 522 9.21 5.62 20.65
C THR A 522 8.47 4.38 20.20
N ASP A 523 9.11 3.21 20.30
CA ASP A 523 8.47 1.91 20.10
C ASP A 523 7.62 1.58 21.34
N ILE A 524 6.32 1.50 21.16
CA ILE A 524 5.33 1.15 22.20
C ILE A 524 4.72 -0.25 21.98
N SER A 525 5.38 -1.09 21.17
CA SER A 525 4.92 -2.44 20.89
C SER A 525 4.81 -3.27 22.17
N SER A 526 3.66 -3.91 22.36
CA SER A 526 3.55 -4.97 23.35
C SER A 526 4.29 -6.22 22.87
N PRO A 527 4.78 -7.08 23.80
CA PRO A 527 5.23 -8.41 23.44
C PRO A 527 4.14 -9.14 22.64
N ALA A 528 4.55 -9.91 21.64
CA ALA A 528 3.61 -10.72 20.88
C ALA A 528 3.13 -11.88 21.75
N GLU A 529 1.81 -12.02 21.87
CA GLU A 529 1.18 -13.15 22.57
C GLU A 529 0.71 -14.19 21.55
N PRO A 530 0.94 -15.49 21.78
CA PRO A 530 0.41 -16.53 20.92
C PRO A 530 -1.12 -16.59 21.07
N GLY A 531 -1.85 -16.26 20.01
CA GLY A 531 -3.31 -16.30 20.01
C GLY A 531 -3.92 -15.58 18.81
N TYR A 532 -5.23 -15.78 18.61
CA TYR A 532 -6.01 -15.03 17.63
C TYR A 532 -6.46 -13.70 18.24
N LYS A 533 -6.46 -12.62 17.42
CA LYS A 533 -6.94 -11.31 17.86
C LYS A 533 -8.41 -11.42 18.29
N ALA A 534 -8.75 -10.89 19.46
CA ALA A 534 -10.12 -10.87 19.95
C ALA A 534 -11.06 -10.21 18.92
N TRP A 535 -12.25 -10.79 18.75
CA TRP A 535 -13.28 -10.23 17.87
C TRP A 535 -13.65 -8.81 18.35
N PRO A 536 -13.78 -7.82 17.45
CA PRO A 536 -14.12 -6.46 17.85
C PRO A 536 -15.52 -6.44 18.51
N THR A 537 -15.62 -5.79 19.67
CA THR A 537 -16.91 -5.59 20.34
C THR A 537 -17.77 -4.62 19.55
N ILE A 538 -18.88 -5.12 19.00
CA ILE A 538 -19.87 -4.32 18.29
C ILE A 538 -20.79 -3.64 19.32
N ASN A 539 -20.53 -2.38 19.66
CA ASN A 539 -21.40 -1.57 20.53
C ASN A 539 -22.53 -0.94 19.71
N ILE A 540 -23.59 -1.69 19.41
CA ILE A 540 -24.80 -1.14 18.80
C ILE A 540 -25.67 -0.48 19.88
N LYS A 541 -25.95 0.82 19.73
CA LYS A 541 -27.04 1.49 20.43
C LYS A 541 -28.27 1.49 19.53
N LEU A 542 -29.26 0.69 19.85
CA LEU A 542 -30.53 0.67 19.12
C LEU A 542 -31.43 1.84 19.58
N PRO A 543 -32.21 2.46 18.67
CA PRO A 543 -33.29 3.38 19.01
C PRO A 543 -34.30 2.74 19.98
N PHE A 544 -34.99 3.57 20.76
CA PHE A 544 -35.90 3.09 21.82
C PHE A 544 -37.09 2.27 21.29
N ASP A 545 -37.40 2.41 20.01
CA ASP A 545 -38.55 1.88 19.29
C ASP A 545 -38.17 0.79 18.27
N PHE A 546 -36.91 0.31 18.27
CA PHE A 546 -36.43 -0.70 17.32
C PHE A 546 -37.30 -1.97 17.28
N PHE A 547 -37.98 -2.31 18.37
CA PHE A 547 -38.88 -3.46 18.45
C PHE A 547 -40.37 -3.13 18.34
N TYR A 548 -40.79 -1.90 17.99
CA TYR A 548 -42.21 -1.59 17.85
C TYR A 548 -42.77 -2.13 16.52
N PRO A 549 -43.94 -2.83 16.49
CA PRO A 549 -44.83 -3.22 17.59
C PRO A 549 -44.67 -4.70 18.02
N PHE A 550 -43.50 -5.28 17.85
CA PHE A 550 -43.23 -6.72 18.04
C PHE A 550 -42.95 -7.14 19.49
N VAL A 551 -43.25 -6.28 20.49
CA VAL A 551 -43.22 -6.59 21.92
C VAL A 551 -44.59 -6.39 22.56
#